data_AF-A0A0D2RXE1-F1
#
_entry.id   AF-A0A0D2RXE1-F1
#
_cell.length_a   1.000
_cell.length_b   1.000
_cell.length_c   1.000
_cell.angle_alpha   90.00
_cell.angle_beta   90.00
_cell.angle_gamma   90.00
#
_symmetry.space_group_name_H-M   'P 1'
#
loop_
_entity.id
_entity.type
_entity.pdbx_description
1 polymer ?
#
loop_
_entity_poly.entity_id
_entity_poly.type
_entity_poly.pdbx_seq_one_letter_code
_entity_poly.pdbx_strand_id
1 'polypeptide(L)'
;MIAWRSLQNPEYEILGLTTIVGNVQTEDATRNALLLCEIARRPDVPVAQGSLEPLTGGRPIVADFVHGSGGLGNIFLSPPNLLICRSNN
;
A
#
# COMPACT_ATOMS: atom_id res chain seq x y z
N MET A 1 2.45 7.69 1.72
CA MET A 1 2.96 6.34 2.03
C MET A 1 4.19 6.46 2.93
N ILE A 2 4.14 6.03 4.20
CA ILE A 2 5.23 6.22 5.20
C ILE A 2 5.62 4.91 5.94
N ALA A 3 5.20 3.74 5.46
CA ALA A 3 5.34 2.49 6.23
C ALA A 3 6.79 1.94 6.39
N TRP A 4 7.74 2.35 5.53
CA TRP A 4 9.06 1.69 5.45
C TRP A 4 9.85 1.68 6.77
N ARG A 5 9.97 2.84 7.43
CA ARG A 5 10.75 2.95 8.67
C ARG A 5 10.12 2.13 9.79
N SER A 6 8.79 2.07 9.85
CA SER A 6 8.09 1.25 10.84
C SER A 6 8.33 -0.23 10.62
N LEU A 7 8.27 -0.70 9.37
CA LEU A 7 8.51 -2.12 9.02
C LEU A 7 9.91 -2.61 9.41
N GLN A 8 10.90 -1.71 9.47
CA GLN A 8 12.27 -2.02 9.86
C GLN A 8 12.55 -1.91 11.35
N ASN A 9 11.68 -1.28 12.14
CA ASN A 9 11.94 -1.09 13.57
C ASN A 9 11.45 -2.32 14.37
N PRO A 10 12.34 -3.07 15.04
CA PRO A 10 11.93 -4.22 15.84
C PRO A 10 11.11 -3.86 17.09
N GLU A 11 11.12 -2.60 17.53
CA GLU A 11 10.36 -2.15 18.70
C GLU A 11 8.86 -1.94 18.40
N TYR A 12 8.46 -1.96 17.13
CA TYR A 12 7.07 -1.76 16.73
C TYR A 12 6.38 -3.07 16.38
N GLU A 13 5.29 -3.34 17.08
CA GLU A 13 4.31 -4.34 16.65
C GLU A 13 3.39 -3.72 15.60
N ILE A 14 3.51 -4.20 14.35
CA ILE A 14 2.67 -3.76 13.25
C ILE A 14 1.52 -4.77 13.11
N LEU A 15 0.32 -4.33 13.52
CA LEU A 15 -0.89 -5.16 13.42
C LEU A 15 -1.36 -5.36 11.97
N GLY A 16 -1.02 -4.42 11.08
CA GLY A 16 -1.39 -4.48 9.67
C GLY A 16 -1.20 -3.15 8.96
N LEU A 17 -1.31 -3.19 7.64
CA LEU A 17 -1.35 -2.01 6.78
C LEU A 17 -2.71 -1.94 6.09
N THR A 18 -3.32 -0.76 6.12
CA THR A 18 -4.51 -0.45 5.33
C THR A 18 -4.16 0.58 4.26
N THR A 19 -4.69 0.42 3.07
CA THR A 19 -4.42 1.31 1.94
C THR A 19 -5.68 2.05 1.51
N ILE A 20 -5.51 3.27 1.04
CA ILE A 20 -6.59 4.14 0.60
C ILE A 20 -6.08 5.03 -0.53
N VAL A 21 -7.01 5.57 -1.31
CA VAL A 21 -6.71 6.51 -2.38
C VAL A 21 -6.13 7.82 -1.85
N GLY A 22 -5.24 8.45 -2.63
CA GLY A 22 -4.70 9.78 -2.33
C GLY A 22 -3.52 10.10 -3.24
N ASN A 23 -2.33 9.59 -2.89
CA ASN A 23 -1.14 9.81 -3.73
C ASN A 23 -1.26 9.11 -5.09
N VAL A 24 -1.86 7.93 -5.07
CA VAL A 24 -2.16 7.06 -6.21
C VAL A 24 -3.50 6.38 -5.98
N GLN A 25 -3.97 5.62 -6.96
CA GLN A 25 -5.17 4.79 -6.81
C GLN A 25 -4.98 3.76 -5.69
N THR A 26 -6.08 3.33 -5.08
CA THR A 26 -6.04 2.40 -3.94
C THR A 26 -5.33 1.10 -4.31
N GLU A 27 -5.50 0.60 -5.53
CA GLU A 27 -4.85 -0.59 -6.06
C GLU A 27 -3.32 -0.44 -6.08
N ASP A 28 -2.81 0.68 -6.58
CA ASP A 28 -1.36 0.96 -6.61
C ASP A 28 -0.81 1.13 -5.19
N ALA A 29 -1.56 1.81 -4.31
CA ALA A 29 -1.19 1.91 -2.90
C ALA A 29 -1.09 0.53 -2.24
N THR A 30 -2.03 -0.36 -2.54
CA THR A 30 -2.08 -1.76 -2.05
C THR A 30 -0.91 -2.58 -2.56
N ARG A 31 -0.64 -2.52 -3.87
CA ARG A 31 0.52 -3.16 -4.49
C ARG A 31 1.82 -2.71 -3.81
N ASN A 32 1.98 -1.41 -3.59
CA ASN A 32 3.17 -0.84 -2.97
C ASN A 32 3.29 -1.28 -1.49
N ALA A 33 2.20 -1.35 -0.74
CA ALA A 33 2.23 -1.84 0.64
C ALA A 33 2.68 -3.30 0.71
N LEU A 34 2.15 -4.18 -0.15
CA LEU A 34 2.58 -5.58 -0.27
C LEU A 34 4.06 -5.68 -0.61
N LEU A 35 4.52 -4.89 -1.58
CA LEU A 35 5.91 -4.86 -2.01
C LEU A 35 6.85 -4.39 -0.88
N LEU A 36 6.46 -3.37 -0.12
CA LEU A 36 7.23 -2.91 1.04
C LEU A 36 7.32 -4.00 2.12
N CYS A 37 6.24 -4.75 2.38
CA CYS A 37 6.28 -5.90 3.29
C CYS A 37 7.24 -6.99 2.80
N GLU A 38 7.26 -7.29 1.50
CA GLU A 38 8.22 -8.25 0.91
C GLU A 38 9.66 -7.81 1.06
N ILE A 39 9.98 -6.58 0.67
CA ILE A 39 11.34 -6.05 0.72
C ILE A 39 11.80 -5.96 2.18
N ALA A 40 10.91 -5.61 3.10
CA ALA A 40 11.19 -5.60 4.53
C ALA A 40 11.26 -7.01 5.16
N ARG A 41 11.00 -8.08 4.39
CA ARG A 41 10.90 -9.47 4.89
C ARG A 41 9.90 -9.63 6.03
N ARG A 42 8.75 -8.96 5.91
CA ARG A 42 7.62 -8.98 6.84
C ARG A 42 6.34 -9.53 6.20
N PRO A 43 6.34 -10.79 5.70
CA PRO A 43 5.16 -11.41 5.10
C PRO A 43 4.05 -11.70 6.13
N ASP A 44 4.37 -11.61 7.42
CA ASP A 44 3.46 -11.74 8.55
C ASP A 44 2.50 -10.55 8.70
N VAL A 45 2.87 -9.38 8.17
CA VAL A 45 2.06 -8.15 8.33
C VAL A 45 0.90 -8.19 7.34
N PRO A 46 -0.36 -8.23 7.81
CA PRO A 46 -1.52 -8.27 6.94
C PRO A 46 -1.69 -6.95 6.19
N VAL A 47 -2.04 -7.02 4.91
CA VAL A 47 -2.38 -5.84 4.09
C VAL A 47 -3.85 -5.91 3.67
N ALA A 48 -4.62 -4.91 4.05
CA ALA A 48 -6.04 -4.80 3.71
C ALA A 48 -6.30 -3.61 2.79
N GLN A 49 -6.93 -3.89 1.65
CA GLN A 49 -7.32 -2.87 0.68
C GLN A 49 -8.55 -2.10 1.19
N GLY A 50 -8.47 -0.76 1.23
CA GLY A 50 -9.59 0.11 1.59
C GLY A 50 -10.49 0.48 0.39
N SER A 51 -11.25 1.57 0.56
CA SER A 51 -12.17 2.08 -0.48
C SER A 51 -11.43 2.51 -1.75
N LEU A 52 -12.05 2.31 -2.90
CA LEU A 52 -11.56 2.78 -4.19
C LEU A 52 -11.91 4.25 -4.47
N GLU A 53 -12.87 4.80 -3.74
CA GLU A 53 -13.41 6.14 -3.97
C GLU A 53 -13.67 6.90 -2.66
N PRO A 54 -13.80 8.23 -2.73
CA PRO A 54 -14.21 9.05 -1.58
C PRO A 54 -15.64 8.72 -1.14
N LEU A 55 -16.02 9.15 0.06
CA LEU A 55 -17.37 8.93 0.60
C LEU A 55 -18.48 9.54 -0.26
N THR A 56 -18.19 10.61 -1.00
CA THR A 56 -19.14 11.24 -1.93
C THR A 56 -19.27 10.50 -3.27
N GLY A 57 -18.51 9.41 -3.45
CA GLY A 57 -18.40 8.67 -4.70
C GLY A 57 -17.61 9.39 -5.79
N GLY A 58 -17.34 8.67 -6.88
CA GLY A 58 -16.75 9.19 -8.10
C GLY A 58 -15.25 8.94 -8.22
N ARG A 59 -14.70 9.23 -9.41
CA ARG A 59 -13.28 8.97 -9.70
C ARG A 59 -12.40 9.86 -8.83
N PRO A 60 -11.53 9.30 -7.98
CA PRO A 60 -10.67 10.07 -7.11
C PRO A 60 -9.60 10.83 -7.89
N ILE A 61 -9.29 12.03 -7.42
CA ILE A 61 -8.14 12.82 -7.86
C ILE A 61 -6.91 12.31 -7.10
N VAL A 62 -5.85 12.00 -7.83
CA VAL A 62 -4.59 11.51 -7.26
C VAL A 62 -3.44 12.48 -7.50
N ALA A 63 -2.43 12.45 -6.64
CA ALA A 63 -1.24 13.31 -6.73
C ALA A 63 -0.04 12.60 -7.39
N ASP A 64 -0.28 11.88 -8.47
CA ASP A 64 0.72 11.12 -9.22
C ASP A 64 1.82 12.00 -9.83
N PHE A 65 1.52 13.25 -10.19
CA PHE A 65 2.49 14.24 -10.63
C PHE A 65 3.54 14.59 -9.56
N VAL A 66 3.25 14.36 -8.27
CA VAL A 66 4.20 14.51 -7.16
C VAL A 66 4.88 13.19 -6.82
N HIS A 67 4.11 12.09 -6.81
CA HIS A 67 4.56 10.80 -6.27
C HIS A 67 5.00 9.78 -7.34
N GLY A 68 4.97 10.15 -8.62
CA GLY A 68 5.18 9.25 -9.75
C GLY A 68 3.93 8.43 -10.07
N SER A 69 3.85 7.91 -11.30
CA SER A 69 2.68 7.15 -11.78
C SER A 69 2.39 5.91 -10.93
N GLY A 70 3.43 5.27 -10.39
CA GLY A 70 3.31 4.14 -9.46
C GLY A 70 3.32 4.53 -7.98
N GLY A 71 3.41 5.81 -7.63
CA GLY A 71 3.39 6.27 -6.22
C GLY A 71 4.68 6.09 -5.43
N LEU A 72 5.74 5.60 -6.08
CA LEU A 72 7.10 5.40 -5.54
C LEU A 72 8.16 6.14 -6.39
N GLY A 73 7.79 7.25 -7.02
CA GLY A 73 8.63 7.97 -7.97
C GLY A 73 8.81 7.19 -9.28
N ASN A 74 10.03 7.21 -9.83
CA ASN A 74 10.37 6.56 -11.11
C ASN A 74 10.99 5.17 -10.92
N ILE A 75 10.54 4.44 -9.89
CA ILE A 75 11.05 3.10 -9.58
C ILE A 75 10.09 2.06 -10.17
N PHE A 76 10.66 1.14 -10.96
CA PHE A 76 9.93 0.03 -11.57
C PHE A 76 10.36 -1.26 -10.90
N LEU A 77 9.48 -1.81 -10.07
CA LEU A 77 9.71 -3.05 -9.34
C LEU A 77 8.77 -4.13 -9.87
N SER A 78 9.23 -5.38 -9.81
CA SER A 78 8.38 -6.54 -10.11
C SER A 78 7.12 -6.52 -9.23
N PRO A 79 5.99 -7.05 -9.72
CA PRO A 79 4.80 -7.23 -8.90
C PRO A 79 5.11 -8.04 -7.62
N PRO A 80 4.44 -7.74 -6.50
CA PRO A 80 4.57 -8.56 -5.30
C PRO A 80 3.96 -9.95 -5.53
N ASN A 81 4.50 -10.93 -4.83
CA ASN A 81 3.98 -12.30 -4.68
C ASN A 81 2.97 -12.43 -3.53
N LEU A 82 3.02 -11.53 -2.54
CA LEU A 82 2.08 -11.47 -1.42
C LEU A 82 0.69 -11.07 -1.91
N LEU A 83 -0.32 -11.60 -1.23
CA LEU A 83 -1.72 -11.32 -1.48
C LEU A 83 -2.30 -10.49 -0.33
N ILE A 84 -3.32 -9.69 -0.65
CA ILE A 84 -4.11 -9.00 0.38
C ILE A 84 -4.81 -9.99 1.31
N CYS A 85 -5.09 -9.56 2.53
CA CYS A 85 -5.94 -10.31 3.44
C CYS A 85 -7.34 -10.43 2.84
N ARG A 86 -7.81 -11.69 2.70
CA ARG A 86 -9.19 -11.96 2.33
C ARG A 86 -10.04 -11.92 3.59
N SER A 87 -11.18 -11.25 3.51
CA SER A 87 -12.22 -11.41 4.52
C SER A 87 -12.66 -12.88 4.49
N ASN A 88 -12.48 -13.58 5.62
CA ASN A 88 -13.11 -14.87 5.85
C ASN A 88 -14.59 -14.59 6.09
N ASN A 89 -15.40 -14.63 5.02
CA ASN A 89 -16.84 -14.62 5.11
C ASN A 89 -17.38 -15.99 4.70
#